data_AF-A0A537H769-F1
#
_entry.id   AF-A0A537H769-F1
#
_cell.length_a   1.000
_cell.length_b   1.000
_cell.length_c   1.000
_cell.angle_alpha   90.00
_cell.angle_beta   90.00
_cell.angle_gamma   90.00
#
_symmetry.space_group_name_H-M   'P 1'
#
loop_
_entity.id
_entity.type
_entity.pdbx_description
1 polymer ?
#
loop_
_entity_poly.entity_id
_entity_poly.type
_entity_poly.pdbx_seq_one_letter_code
_entity_poly.pdbx_strand_id
1 'polypeptide(L)'
;MEHLIWPGAFVAIGLFAIWILRHPLGRLVDRITQIDKTGIRAAAQDAATAKIEQKQMIPSRDLMEVAFNPVIKDQEALLKNYLANIQFDSQEEREALLLRTLARSQVYAQFDRIGMLIYGSQLELLVEASSRLTGIDEKTVREKFDQVKAADPIFHEQTTLDSYRGFLVNSNLFVVEGDRLKITPFGKEFLKFLVDNGLTHRRRG
;
A
#
# COMPACT_ATOMS: atom_id res chain seq x y z
N MET A 1 30.43 45.13 -26.65
CA MET A 1 30.14 45.67 -25.31
C MET A 1 28.63 45.57 -25.10
N GLU A 2 28.16 44.42 -24.62
CA GLU A 2 26.75 44.22 -24.26
C GLU A 2 26.70 44.08 -22.74
N HIS A 3 26.23 45.14 -22.09
CA HIS A 3 26.06 45.19 -20.65
C HIS A 3 24.57 45.39 -20.34
N LEU A 4 24.12 44.64 -19.31
CA LEU A 4 23.08 45.04 -18.38
C LEU A 4 21.62 45.07 -18.90
N ILE A 5 21.04 43.89 -19.14
CA ILE A 5 19.56 43.69 -19.08
C ILE A 5 19.15 42.84 -17.86
N TRP A 6 20.13 42.25 -17.16
CA TRP A 6 19.86 41.25 -16.11
C TRP A 6 19.39 41.73 -14.73
N PRO A 7 19.56 42.99 -14.27
CA PRO A 7 19.03 43.38 -12.95
C PRO A 7 17.49 43.46 -12.90
N GLY A 8 16.87 43.92 -14.00
CA GLY A 8 15.42 44.16 -14.04
C GLY A 8 14.58 42.88 -13.99
N ALA A 9 15.08 41.80 -14.61
CA ALA A 9 14.39 40.51 -14.60
C ALA A 9 14.32 39.90 -13.19
N PHE A 10 15.38 40.02 -12.38
CA PHE A 10 15.36 39.54 -11.00
C PHE A 10 14.43 40.33 -10.10
N VAL A 11 14.34 41.66 -10.31
CA VAL A 11 13.40 42.49 -9.55
C VAL A 11 11.95 42.13 -9.92
N ALA A 12 11.66 41.91 -11.21
CA ALA A 12 10.33 41.49 -11.65
C ALA A 12 9.95 40.10 -11.11
N ILE A 13 10.87 39.12 -11.15
CA ILE A 13 10.64 37.78 -10.60
C ILE A 13 10.49 37.83 -9.09
N GLY A 14 11.30 38.63 -8.39
CA GLY A 14 11.21 38.82 -6.95
C GLY A 14 9.87 39.43 -6.53
N LEU A 15 9.43 40.50 -7.21
CA LEU A 15 8.12 41.12 -6.97
C LEU A 15 6.96 40.17 -7.27
N PHE A 16 7.08 39.37 -8.33
CA PHE A 16 6.08 38.36 -8.69
C PHE A 16 6.00 37.22 -7.68
N ALA A 17 7.14 36.73 -7.19
CA ALA A 17 7.22 35.72 -6.14
C ALA A 17 6.62 36.24 -4.82
N ILE A 18 6.94 37.48 -4.42
CA ILE A 18 6.35 38.13 -3.23
C ILE A 18 4.84 38.27 -3.40
N TRP A 19 4.36 38.62 -4.60
CA TRP A 19 2.93 38.76 -4.87
C TRP A 19 2.15 37.45 -4.83
N ILE A 20 2.76 36.32 -5.21
CA ILE A 20 2.17 34.97 -5.08
C ILE A 20 2.21 34.49 -3.63
N LEU A 21 3.29 34.77 -2.90
CA LEU A 21 3.49 34.28 -1.53
C LEU A 21 2.74 35.10 -0.46
N ARG A 22 2.28 36.33 -0.76
CA ARG A 22 1.53 37.16 0.20
C ARG A 22 0.23 36.50 0.70
N HIS A 23 -0.45 35.74 -0.16
CA HIS A 23 -1.73 35.11 0.18
C HIS A 23 -1.58 33.91 1.14
N PRO A 24 -0.61 32.99 0.98
CA PRO A 24 -0.34 31.95 1.97
C PRO A 24 0.34 32.47 3.25
N LEU A 25 1.19 33.50 3.18
CA LEU A 25 1.87 34.06 4.36
C LEU A 25 0.93 34.80 5.31
N GLY A 26 -0.10 35.49 4.80
CA GLY A 26 -1.11 36.14 5.64
C GLY A 26 -1.80 35.16 6.60
N ARG A 27 -2.11 33.94 6.13
CA ARG A 27 -2.72 32.89 6.97
C ARG A 27 -1.78 32.30 8.02
N LEU A 28 -0.47 32.37 7.81
CA LEU A 28 0.53 31.90 8.77
C LEU A 28 0.79 32.96 9.85
N VAL A 29 0.73 34.24 9.50
CA VAL A 29 0.87 35.36 10.45
C VAL A 29 -0.37 35.49 11.33
N ASP A 30 -1.58 35.29 10.79
CA ASP A 30 -2.83 35.29 11.56
C ASP A 30 -2.89 34.20 12.65
N ARG A 31 -2.03 33.17 12.57
CA ARG A 31 -1.92 32.07 13.55
C ARG A 31 -0.96 32.34 14.70
N ILE A 32 -0.18 33.42 14.68
CA ILE A 32 0.82 33.73 15.72
C ILE A 32 0.26 34.85 16.60
N THR A 33 -0.71 34.52 17.46
CA THR A 33 -1.37 35.51 18.32
C THR A 33 -0.77 35.63 19.72
N GLN A 34 0.17 34.78 20.15
CA GLN A 34 0.86 34.98 21.43
C GLN A 34 2.33 34.53 21.37
N ILE A 35 3.23 35.48 21.59
CA ILE A 35 4.66 35.24 21.85
C ILE A 35 4.85 35.46 23.34
N ASP A 36 5.01 34.38 24.10
CA ASP A 36 5.38 34.44 25.52
C ASP A 36 6.85 34.04 25.71
N LYS A 37 7.47 34.49 26.80
CA LYS A 37 8.93 34.47 27.07
C LYS A 37 9.57 33.07 27.22
N THR A 38 8.86 31.99 26.91
CA THR A 38 9.38 30.60 26.99
C THR A 38 9.35 29.82 25.67
N GLY A 39 9.10 30.48 24.53
CA GLY A 39 9.28 29.90 23.20
C GLY A 39 7.96 29.70 22.43
N ILE A 40 8.10 29.65 21.10
CA ILE A 40 6.99 29.62 20.15
C ILE A 40 6.31 28.25 20.21
N ARG A 41 5.11 28.19 20.80
CA ARG A 41 4.18 27.06 20.63
C ARG A 41 3.16 27.43 19.56
N ALA A 42 3.22 26.75 18.41
CA ALA A 42 2.20 26.88 17.39
C ALA A 42 0.88 26.32 17.93
N ALA A 43 -0.16 27.16 17.99
CA ALA A 43 -1.52 26.81 18.44
C ALA A 43 -2.27 25.93 17.40
N ALA A 44 -1.66 24.83 16.97
CA ALA A 44 -2.28 23.84 16.10
C ALA A 44 -2.48 22.47 16.80
N GLN A 45 -2.10 22.35 18.08
CA GLN A 45 -2.08 21.05 18.76
C GLN A 45 -3.18 20.81 19.79
N ASP A 46 -4.01 21.80 20.10
CA ASP A 46 -5.12 21.63 21.08
C ASP A 46 -6.52 21.56 20.43
N ALA A 47 -6.61 21.63 19.10
CA ALA A 47 -7.86 21.42 18.36
C ALA A 47 -7.99 20.01 17.72
N ALA A 48 -6.95 19.17 17.84
CA ALA A 48 -6.92 17.84 17.22
C ALA A 48 -7.45 16.73 18.14
N THR A 49 -7.68 16.99 19.42
CA THR A 49 -8.08 15.95 20.40
C THR A 49 -9.59 15.89 20.66
N ALA A 50 -10.40 16.75 20.01
CA ALA A 50 -11.87 16.78 20.17
C ALA A 50 -12.65 16.40 18.89
N LYS A 51 -12.02 15.70 17.94
CA LYS A 51 -12.67 15.23 16.68
C LYS A 51 -12.62 13.72 16.46
N ILE A 52 -12.36 12.94 17.50
CA ILE A 52 -12.56 11.50 17.47
C ILE A 52 -13.93 11.27 18.13
N GLU A 53 -14.89 10.77 17.35
CA GLU A 53 -16.30 10.44 17.68
C GLU A 53 -17.36 11.24 16.91
N GLN A 54 -17.19 11.42 15.60
CA GLN A 54 -18.35 11.34 14.72
C GLN A 54 -18.34 9.96 14.07
N LYS A 55 -19.09 9.03 14.68
CA LYS A 55 -19.47 7.76 14.05
C LYS A 55 -20.23 8.13 12.77
N GLN A 56 -19.55 8.13 11.63
CA GLN A 56 -20.21 8.28 10.34
C GLN A 56 -21.24 7.18 10.20
N MET A 57 -22.51 7.52 10.40
CA MET A 57 -23.62 6.66 10.09
C MET A 57 -23.75 6.66 8.57
N ILE A 58 -23.13 5.69 7.90
CA ILE A 58 -23.43 5.38 6.51
C ILE A 58 -24.85 4.79 6.52
N PRO A 59 -25.83 5.40 5.83
CA PRO A 59 -27.18 4.84 5.77
C PRO A 59 -27.14 3.42 5.20
N SER A 60 -27.69 2.43 5.91
CA SER A 60 -27.63 1.01 5.51
C SER A 60 -28.22 0.73 4.13
N ARG A 61 -29.02 1.65 3.58
CA ARG A 61 -29.58 1.57 2.23
C ARG A 61 -28.51 1.69 1.14
N ASP A 62 -27.51 2.54 1.33
CA ASP A 62 -26.42 2.75 0.36
C ASP A 62 -25.46 1.55 0.29
N LEU A 63 -25.46 0.70 1.34
CA LEU A 63 -24.70 -0.55 1.37
C LEU A 63 -25.44 -1.73 0.70
N MET A 64 -26.75 -1.60 0.45
CA MET A 64 -27.59 -2.66 -0.11
C MET A 64 -27.81 -2.56 -1.62
N GLU A 65 -27.33 -1.50 -2.29
CA GLU A 65 -27.33 -1.41 -3.76
C GLU A 65 -26.21 -2.26 -4.41
N VAL A 66 -25.83 -3.37 -3.78
CA VAL A 66 -25.01 -4.39 -4.44
C VAL A 66 -25.91 -5.07 -5.46
N ALA A 67 -25.62 -4.82 -6.75
CA ALA A 67 -26.37 -5.35 -7.88
C ALA A 67 -26.78 -6.82 -7.66
N PHE A 68 -28.05 -7.13 -7.94
CA PHE A 68 -28.67 -8.42 -7.67
C PHE A 68 -27.93 -9.55 -8.42
N ASN A 69 -26.98 -10.19 -7.74
CA ASN A 69 -26.21 -11.32 -8.26
C ASN A 69 -26.72 -12.60 -7.59
N PRO A 70 -27.36 -13.53 -8.33
CA PRO A 70 -27.92 -14.75 -7.75
C PRO A 70 -26.85 -15.62 -7.07
N VAL A 71 -25.60 -15.61 -7.57
CA VAL A 71 -24.50 -16.36 -6.97
C VAL A 71 -24.15 -15.82 -5.58
N ILE A 72 -24.17 -14.49 -5.41
CA ILE A 72 -23.94 -13.87 -4.09
C ILE A 72 -25.05 -14.29 -3.11
N LYS A 73 -26.30 -14.30 -3.57
CA LYS A 73 -27.44 -14.72 -2.74
C LYS A 73 -27.34 -16.19 -2.29
N ASP A 74 -26.89 -17.08 -3.17
CA ASP A 74 -26.67 -18.48 -2.83
C ASP A 74 -25.56 -18.63 -1.79
N GLN A 75 -24.45 -17.89 -1.94
CA GLN A 75 -23.37 -17.88 -0.95
C GLN A 75 -23.81 -17.30 0.40
N GLU A 76 -24.62 -16.24 0.40
CA GLU A 76 -25.22 -15.71 1.63
C GLU A 76 -26.10 -16.76 2.34
N ALA A 77 -26.89 -17.53 1.58
CA ALA A 77 -27.72 -18.58 2.15
C ALA A 77 -26.86 -19.68 2.79
N LEU A 78 -25.77 -20.10 2.13
CA LEU A 78 -24.80 -21.04 2.70
C LEU A 78 -24.16 -20.51 3.98
N LEU A 79 -23.73 -19.25 4.00
CA LEU A 79 -23.15 -18.61 5.19
C LEU A 79 -24.17 -18.50 6.33
N LYS A 80 -25.43 -18.15 6.05
CA LYS A 80 -26.51 -18.12 7.04
C LYS A 80 -26.74 -19.50 7.65
N ASN A 81 -26.78 -20.54 6.82
CA ASN A 81 -26.91 -21.92 7.28
C ASN A 81 -25.69 -22.37 8.11
N TYR A 82 -24.47 -22.01 7.71
CA TYR A 82 -23.26 -22.30 8.47
C TYR A 82 -23.30 -21.66 9.86
N LEU A 83 -23.67 -20.38 9.95
CA LEU A 83 -23.78 -19.65 11.22
C LEU A 83 -24.88 -20.20 12.13
N ALA A 84 -26.00 -20.68 11.56
CA ALA A 84 -27.08 -21.27 12.34
C ALA A 84 -26.69 -22.60 13.01
N ASN A 85 -25.66 -23.28 12.49
CA ASN A 85 -25.18 -24.56 13.00
C ASN A 85 -24.01 -24.42 14.00
N ILE A 86 -23.60 -23.20 14.32
CA ILE A 86 -22.55 -22.91 15.31
C ILE A 86 -23.22 -22.28 16.53
N GLN A 87 -22.96 -22.85 17.71
CA GLN A 87 -23.30 -22.20 18.97
C GLN A 87 -22.23 -21.15 19.29
N PHE A 88 -22.67 -19.93 19.55
CA PHE A 88 -21.83 -18.82 19.97
C PHE A 88 -22.20 -18.45 21.40
N ASP A 89 -21.21 -18.14 22.23
CA ASP A 89 -21.44 -17.72 23.62
C ASP A 89 -22.00 -16.30 23.68
N SER A 90 -21.68 -15.47 22.67
CA SER A 90 -22.22 -14.11 22.54
C SER A 90 -22.31 -13.63 21.09
N GLN A 91 -23.01 -12.50 20.88
CA GLN A 91 -23.07 -11.86 19.56
C GLN A 91 -21.71 -11.33 19.12
N GLU A 92 -20.90 -10.81 20.05
CA GLU A 92 -19.57 -10.28 19.79
C GLU A 92 -18.62 -11.36 19.28
N GLU A 93 -18.71 -12.58 19.82
CA GLU A 93 -17.94 -13.72 19.33
C GLU A 93 -18.29 -14.06 17.87
N ARG A 94 -19.60 -14.08 17.56
CA ARG A 94 -20.09 -14.29 16.19
C ARG A 94 -19.56 -13.22 15.25
N GLU A 95 -19.63 -11.95 15.63
CA GLU A 95 -19.12 -10.83 14.84
C GLU A 95 -17.60 -10.91 14.64
N ALA A 96 -16.85 -11.28 15.69
CA ALA A 96 -15.40 -11.47 15.61
C ALA A 96 -15.03 -12.62 14.66
N LEU A 97 -15.77 -13.74 14.67
CA LEU A 97 -15.57 -14.83 13.73
C LEU A 97 -15.84 -14.36 12.29
N LEU A 98 -16.95 -13.67 12.06
CA LEU A 98 -17.31 -13.15 10.74
C LEU A 98 -16.25 -12.19 10.20
N LEU A 99 -15.77 -11.28 11.03
CA LEU A 99 -14.71 -10.33 10.67
C LEU A 99 -13.41 -11.05 10.30
N ARG A 100 -13.00 -12.06 11.09
CA ARG A 100 -11.81 -12.87 10.80
C ARG A 100 -11.94 -13.66 9.50
N THR A 101 -13.10 -14.28 9.27
CA THR A 101 -13.36 -15.02 8.03
C THR A 101 -13.35 -14.09 6.82
N LEU A 102 -13.97 -12.91 6.92
CA LEU A 102 -13.95 -11.91 5.87
C LEU A 102 -12.52 -11.44 5.59
N ALA A 103 -11.75 -11.07 6.62
CA ALA A 103 -10.36 -10.67 6.46
C ALA A 103 -9.53 -11.76 5.78
N ARG A 104 -9.67 -13.03 6.20
CA ARG A 104 -9.01 -14.18 5.55
C ARG A 104 -9.38 -14.29 4.07
N SER A 105 -10.67 -14.18 3.73
CA SER A 105 -11.12 -14.26 2.33
C SER A 105 -10.53 -13.15 1.46
N GLN A 106 -10.41 -11.93 2.00
CA GLN A 106 -9.81 -10.80 1.28
C GLN A 106 -8.31 -11.01 1.04
N VAL A 107 -7.59 -11.52 2.06
CA VAL A 107 -6.17 -11.87 1.94
C VAL A 107 -5.96 -12.96 0.89
N TYR A 108 -6.78 -14.02 0.89
CA TYR A 108 -6.66 -15.10 -0.10
C TYR A 108 -6.96 -14.59 -1.51
N ALA A 109 -8.01 -13.78 -1.70
CA ALA A 109 -8.27 -13.15 -2.99
C ALA A 109 -7.13 -12.24 -3.46
N GLN A 110 -6.41 -11.60 -2.53
CA GLN A 110 -5.20 -10.84 -2.87
C GLN A 110 -4.04 -11.76 -3.26
N PHE A 111 -3.84 -12.87 -2.54
CA PHE A 111 -2.85 -13.88 -2.88
C PHE A 111 -3.11 -14.49 -4.26
N ASP A 112 -4.36 -14.78 -4.62
CA ASP A 112 -4.70 -15.27 -5.95
C ASP A 112 -4.30 -14.26 -7.03
N ARG A 113 -4.67 -12.97 -6.86
CA ARG A 113 -4.29 -11.91 -7.80
C ARG A 113 -2.77 -11.76 -7.94
N ILE A 114 -2.05 -11.73 -6.83
CA ILE A 114 -0.58 -11.69 -6.85
C ILE A 114 -0.04 -12.95 -7.53
N GLY A 115 -0.61 -14.11 -7.22
CA GLY A 115 -0.25 -15.39 -7.79
C GLY A 115 -0.42 -15.45 -9.31
N MET A 116 -1.40 -14.76 -9.87
CA MET A 116 -1.57 -14.69 -11.33
C MET A 116 -0.56 -13.77 -12.01
N LEU A 117 0.01 -12.80 -11.29
CA LEU A 117 0.83 -11.72 -11.86
C LEU A 117 2.33 -11.88 -11.59
N ILE A 118 2.71 -12.55 -10.50
CA ILE A 118 4.12 -12.70 -10.10
C ILE A 118 4.87 -13.62 -11.06
N TYR A 119 6.04 -13.17 -11.51
CA TYR A 119 6.95 -13.94 -12.36
C TYR A 119 7.64 -15.06 -11.57
N GLY A 120 8.07 -16.11 -12.28
CA GLY A 120 8.80 -17.23 -11.67
C GLY A 120 10.07 -16.77 -10.94
N SER A 121 10.87 -15.92 -11.59
CA SER A 121 12.07 -15.34 -10.98
C SER A 121 11.82 -14.46 -9.76
N GLN A 122 10.71 -13.73 -9.72
CA GLN A 122 10.29 -12.94 -8.56
C GLN A 122 9.90 -13.85 -7.39
N LEU A 123 9.25 -14.97 -7.68
CA LEU A 123 8.93 -15.98 -6.68
C LEU A 123 10.21 -16.65 -6.15
N GLU A 124 11.18 -16.94 -7.01
CA GLU A 124 12.49 -17.46 -6.60
C GLU A 124 13.21 -16.49 -5.65
N LEU A 125 13.18 -15.17 -5.94
CA LEU A 125 13.69 -14.15 -5.00
C LEU A 125 12.96 -14.18 -3.66
N LEU A 126 11.63 -14.36 -3.67
CA LEU A 126 10.85 -14.42 -2.44
C LEU A 126 11.23 -15.66 -1.58
N VAL A 127 11.39 -16.81 -2.23
CA VAL A 127 11.85 -18.05 -1.57
C VAL A 127 13.26 -17.86 -1.01
N GLU A 128 14.17 -17.30 -1.79
CA GLU A 128 15.53 -17.00 -1.34
C GLU A 128 15.54 -16.05 -0.14
N ALA A 129 14.75 -14.98 -0.17
CA ALA A 129 14.63 -14.02 0.93
C ALA A 129 14.05 -14.66 2.19
N SER A 130 13.15 -15.64 2.04
CA SER A 130 12.57 -16.36 3.19
C SER A 130 13.63 -17.13 4.00
N SER A 131 14.73 -17.51 3.37
CA SER A 131 15.86 -18.21 4.01
C SER A 131 16.93 -17.28 4.59
N ARG A 132 16.86 -15.96 4.31
CA ARG A 132 17.90 -14.97 4.67
C ARG A 132 17.38 -13.96 5.69
N LEU A 133 17.98 -13.92 6.88
CA LEU A 133 17.63 -12.93 7.92
C LEU A 133 17.96 -11.48 7.52
N THR A 134 19.01 -11.29 6.73
CA THR A 134 19.49 -9.96 6.31
C THR A 134 18.75 -9.40 5.10
N GLY A 135 17.95 -10.21 4.39
CA GLY A 135 17.34 -9.84 3.11
C GLY A 135 18.28 -10.02 1.91
N ILE A 136 17.79 -9.58 0.75
CA ILE A 136 18.48 -9.67 -0.55
C ILE A 136 19.02 -8.29 -0.92
N ASP A 137 20.29 -8.22 -1.33
CA ASP A 137 20.88 -6.97 -1.81
C ASP A 137 20.44 -6.62 -3.24
N GLU A 138 20.51 -5.33 -3.58
CA GLU A 138 20.13 -4.82 -4.91
C GLU A 138 20.91 -5.49 -6.06
N LYS A 139 22.16 -5.90 -5.81
CA LYS A 139 22.99 -6.58 -6.81
C LYS A 139 22.37 -7.92 -7.20
N THR A 140 21.95 -8.72 -6.22
CA THR A 140 21.30 -10.02 -6.45
C THR A 140 19.98 -9.84 -7.21
N VAL A 141 19.19 -8.81 -6.89
CA VAL A 141 17.93 -8.50 -7.60
C VAL A 141 18.21 -8.19 -9.07
N ARG A 142 19.23 -7.36 -9.34
CA ARG A 142 19.65 -7.01 -10.69
C ARG A 142 20.14 -8.22 -11.47
N GLU A 143 21.01 -9.04 -10.88
CA GLU A 143 21.51 -10.26 -11.53
C GLU A 143 20.36 -11.19 -11.92
N LYS A 144 19.35 -11.34 -11.06
CA LYS A 144 18.16 -12.14 -11.37
C LYS A 144 17.34 -11.55 -12.52
N PHE A 145 17.14 -10.25 -12.51
CA PHE A 145 16.44 -9.53 -13.57
C PHE A 145 17.16 -9.67 -14.93
N ASP A 146 18.48 -9.51 -14.94
CA ASP A 146 19.29 -9.64 -16.16
C ASP A 146 19.24 -11.07 -16.71
N GLN A 147 19.24 -12.09 -15.84
CA GLN A 147 19.06 -13.49 -16.23
C GLN A 147 17.72 -13.75 -16.93
N VAL A 148 16.60 -13.25 -16.39
CA VAL A 148 15.29 -13.48 -17.02
C VAL A 148 15.11 -12.69 -18.31
N LYS A 149 15.65 -11.47 -18.36
CA LYS A 149 15.63 -10.67 -19.58
C LYS A 149 16.45 -11.31 -20.69
N ALA A 150 17.56 -11.97 -20.35
CA ALA A 150 18.34 -12.73 -21.32
C ALA A 150 17.65 -14.04 -21.76
N ALA A 151 16.89 -14.68 -20.87
CA ALA A 151 16.20 -15.95 -21.15
C ALA A 151 14.96 -15.79 -22.04
N ASP A 152 14.18 -14.71 -21.87
CA ASP A 152 13.03 -14.40 -22.73
C ASP A 152 12.97 -12.88 -23.04
N PRO A 153 13.81 -12.39 -23.97
CA PRO A 153 13.91 -10.96 -24.25
C PRO A 153 12.61 -10.33 -24.77
N ILE A 154 11.82 -11.10 -25.53
CA ILE A 154 10.55 -10.64 -26.11
C ILE A 154 9.52 -10.43 -25.00
N PHE A 155 9.40 -11.38 -24.08
CA PHE A 155 8.46 -11.26 -22.96
C PHE A 155 8.82 -10.10 -22.02
N HIS A 156 10.11 -9.82 -21.83
CA HIS A 156 10.60 -8.79 -20.92
C HIS A 156 10.98 -7.46 -21.58
N GLU A 157 10.62 -7.23 -22.85
CA GLU A 157 11.02 -6.04 -23.61
C GLU A 157 10.68 -4.73 -22.88
N GLN A 158 9.47 -4.66 -22.32
CA GLN A 158 8.95 -3.48 -21.62
C GLN A 158 9.23 -3.51 -20.10
N THR A 159 9.77 -4.60 -19.58
CA THR A 159 10.04 -4.73 -18.14
C THR A 159 11.36 -4.02 -17.81
N THR A 160 11.31 -3.08 -16.86
CA THR A 160 12.48 -2.44 -16.26
C THR A 160 12.78 -3.06 -14.90
N LEU A 161 14.03 -2.95 -14.42
CA LEU A 161 14.39 -3.40 -13.08
C LEU A 161 13.49 -2.76 -12.00
N ASP A 162 13.17 -1.47 -12.16
CA ASP A 162 12.30 -0.76 -11.23
C ASP A 162 10.86 -1.29 -11.25
N SER A 163 10.30 -1.63 -12.42
CA SER A 163 8.97 -2.27 -12.49
C SER A 163 8.98 -3.68 -11.90
N TYR A 164 10.04 -4.44 -12.15
CA TYR A 164 10.24 -5.81 -11.66
C TYR A 164 10.36 -5.84 -10.14
N ARG A 165 11.18 -4.97 -9.55
CA ARG A 165 11.28 -4.80 -8.09
C ARG A 165 10.04 -4.12 -7.51
N GLY A 166 9.51 -3.12 -8.20
CA GLY A 166 8.37 -2.32 -7.77
C GLY A 166 7.13 -3.19 -7.54
N PHE A 167 6.89 -4.19 -8.39
CA PHE A 167 5.82 -5.16 -8.18
C PHE A 167 5.93 -5.87 -6.82
N LEU A 168 7.12 -6.34 -6.44
CA LEU A 168 7.37 -7.06 -5.19
C LEU A 168 7.10 -6.19 -3.95
N VAL A 169 7.51 -4.92 -4.01
CA VAL A 169 7.31 -3.96 -2.91
C VAL A 169 5.85 -3.49 -2.86
N ASN A 170 5.28 -3.11 -4.01
CA ASN A 170 3.91 -2.60 -4.10
C ASN A 170 2.86 -3.67 -3.77
N SER A 171 3.18 -4.95 -3.98
CA SER A 171 2.34 -6.08 -3.56
C SER A 171 2.54 -6.47 -2.09
N ASN A 172 3.31 -5.68 -1.33
CA ASN A 172 3.63 -5.91 0.08
C ASN A 172 4.35 -7.25 0.35
N LEU A 173 5.00 -7.86 -0.66
CA LEU A 173 5.77 -9.10 -0.49
C LEU A 173 7.14 -8.82 0.11
N PHE A 174 7.71 -7.68 -0.26
CA PHE A 174 8.98 -7.17 0.24
C PHE A 174 8.85 -5.76 0.82
N VAL A 175 9.73 -5.44 1.75
CA VAL A 175 9.98 -4.09 2.25
C VAL A 175 11.43 -3.73 1.97
N VAL A 176 11.67 -2.45 1.64
CA VAL A 176 13.02 -1.91 1.46
C VAL A 176 13.54 -1.47 2.84
N GLU A 177 14.65 -2.05 3.28
CA GLU A 177 15.37 -1.66 4.49
C GLU A 177 16.82 -1.36 4.14
N GLY A 178 17.16 -0.06 4.08
CA GLY A 178 18.47 0.37 3.60
C GLY A 178 18.67 0.01 2.13
N ASP A 179 19.71 -0.76 1.83
CA ASP A 179 20.07 -1.25 0.50
C ASP A 179 19.56 -2.68 0.22
N ARG A 180 18.67 -3.20 1.07
CA ARG A 180 18.20 -4.59 1.01
C ARG A 180 16.68 -4.70 0.93
N LEU A 181 16.22 -5.73 0.25
CA LEU A 181 14.85 -6.19 0.22
C LEU A 181 14.66 -7.30 1.25
N LYS A 182 13.79 -7.07 2.23
CA LYS A 182 13.38 -8.09 3.20
C LYS A 182 11.98 -8.57 2.94
N ILE A 183 11.78 -9.88 3.07
CA ILE A 183 10.44 -10.46 2.97
C ILE A 183 9.58 -9.99 4.14
N THR A 184 8.35 -9.57 3.86
CA THR A 184 7.40 -9.13 4.88
C THR A 184 6.69 -10.35 5.51
N PRO A 185 5.97 -10.19 6.64
CA PRO A 185 5.05 -11.22 7.12
C PRO A 185 4.01 -11.61 6.05
N PHE A 186 3.51 -10.64 5.29
CA PHE A 186 2.56 -10.89 4.20
C PHE A 186 3.17 -11.75 3.09
N GLY A 187 4.43 -11.49 2.71
CA GLY A 187 5.17 -12.32 1.74
C GLY A 187 5.41 -13.75 2.22
N LYS A 188 5.68 -13.95 3.52
CA LYS A 188 5.81 -15.30 4.11
C LYS A 188 4.49 -16.07 4.08
N GLU A 189 3.39 -15.43 4.46
CA GLU A 189 2.06 -16.04 4.39
C GLU A 189 1.65 -16.34 2.94
N PHE A 190 2.03 -15.48 1.98
CA PHE A 190 1.82 -15.75 0.56
C PHE A 190 2.58 -17.01 0.10
N LEU A 191 3.84 -17.19 0.49
CA LEU A 191 4.59 -18.42 0.17
C LEU A 191 3.91 -19.66 0.77
N LYS A 192 3.45 -19.57 2.02
CA LYS A 192 2.71 -20.65 2.67
C LYS A 192 1.42 -20.98 1.92
N PHE A 193 0.66 -19.95 1.52
CA PHE A 193 -0.53 -20.12 0.70
C PHE A 193 -0.24 -20.87 -0.60
N LEU A 194 0.86 -20.57 -1.30
CA LEU A 194 1.23 -21.28 -2.51
C LEU A 194 1.50 -22.78 -2.26
N VAL A 195 2.19 -23.09 -1.16
CA VAL A 195 2.47 -24.48 -0.76
C VAL A 195 1.17 -25.21 -0.42
N ASP A 196 0.33 -24.62 0.42
CA ASP A 196 -0.92 -25.22 0.90
C ASP A 196 -1.92 -25.50 -0.25
N ASN A 197 -1.85 -24.74 -1.35
CA ASN A 197 -2.71 -24.89 -2.51
C ASN A 197 -2.05 -25.62 -3.70
N GLY A 198 -0.82 -26.14 -3.56
CA GLY A 198 -0.12 -26.84 -4.64
C GLY A 198 0.26 -25.96 -5.84
N LEU A 199 0.38 -24.64 -5.63
CA LEU A 199 0.66 -23.63 -6.66
C LEU A 199 2.17 -23.34 -6.82
N THR A 200 3.02 -24.30 -6.42
CA THR A 200 4.48 -24.20 -6.38
C THR A 200 5.18 -24.62 -7.68
N HIS A 201 4.41 -24.98 -8.72
CA HIS A 201 4.98 -25.34 -10.02
C HIS A 201 5.74 -24.16 -10.65
N ARG A 202 6.73 -24.47 -11.51
CA ARG A 202 7.55 -23.47 -12.19
C ARG A 202 6.64 -22.53 -12.99
N ARG A 203 6.74 -21.23 -12.72
CA ARG A 203 6.03 -20.18 -13.45
C ARG A 203 6.92 -19.67 -14.57
N ARG A 204 6.31 -19.07 -15.60
CA ARG A 204 7.05 -18.44 -16.70
C ARG A 204 7.63 -17.10 -16.23
N GLY A 205 8.78 -16.72 -16.79
CA GLY A 205 9.57 -15.58 -16.33
C GLY A 205 10.21 -15.83 -14.98
#